data_AF-A0A9D7FL01-F1
#
_entry.id   AF-A0A9D7FL01-F1
#
_cell.length_a   1.000
_cell.length_b   1.000
_cell.length_c   1.000
_cell.angle_alpha   90.00
_cell.angle_beta   90.00
_cell.angle_gamma   90.00
#
_symmetry.space_group_name_H-M   'P 1'
#
loop_
_entity.id
_entity.type
_entity.pdbx_description
1 polymer ?
#
loop_
_entity_poly.entity_id
_entity_poly.type
_entity_poly.pdbx_seq_one_letter_code
_entity_poly.pdbx_strand_id
1 'polypeptide(L)'
;MLRKLIVCIGILGMFLFSCKDDQVEPSIENTYAGYFPLETGFWIEYNADSVVHLDEDDPFNLDTAIRAYTFQLREEIDSGFFDAEGEWAYRISRYRRLSDTLPWDFMNLWTAKITNTSAQRVEDNIRFVKLSFPINERKTWNGNAFNYYIEEDYSYADIHQPFSRRLFFLILQ
;
A
#
# COMPACT_ATOMS: atom_id res chain seq x y z
N MET A 1 9.26 50.84 -32.51
CA MET A 1 9.00 49.40 -32.77
C MET A 1 10.00 48.49 -32.04
N LEU A 2 11.30 48.86 -32.00
CA LEU A 2 12.37 48.12 -31.31
C LEU A 2 12.10 47.81 -29.82
N ARG A 3 11.49 48.75 -29.07
CA ARG A 3 11.15 48.56 -27.65
C ARG A 3 10.04 47.53 -27.39
N LYS A 4 9.12 47.34 -28.32
CA LYS A 4 8.08 46.27 -28.25
C LYS A 4 8.70 44.90 -28.57
N LEU A 5 9.69 44.88 -29.47
CA LEU A 5 10.44 43.67 -29.83
C LEU A 5 11.24 43.11 -28.65
N ILE A 6 11.89 43.98 -27.87
CA ILE A 6 12.67 43.60 -26.68
C ILE A 6 11.77 43.01 -25.58
N VAL A 7 10.55 43.57 -25.40
CA VAL A 7 9.58 43.05 -24.43
C VAL A 7 9.05 41.67 -24.85
N CYS A 8 8.79 41.45 -26.15
CA CYS A 8 8.38 40.14 -26.65
C CYS A 8 9.48 39.08 -26.50
N ILE A 9 10.75 39.43 -26.69
CA ILE A 9 11.89 38.51 -26.50
C ILE A 9 12.08 38.18 -25.01
N GLY A 10 11.86 39.14 -24.11
CA GLY A 10 11.91 38.91 -22.66
C GLY A 10 10.81 37.98 -22.15
N ILE A 11 9.58 38.08 -22.70
CA ILE A 11 8.45 37.21 -22.33
C ILE A 11 8.64 35.79 -22.89
N LEU A 12 9.26 35.64 -24.06
CA LEU A 12 9.54 34.32 -24.65
C LEU A 12 10.62 33.54 -23.88
N GLY A 13 11.54 34.23 -23.19
CA GLY A 13 12.58 33.61 -22.37
C GLY A 13 12.10 32.96 -21.07
N MET A 14 10.91 33.33 -20.56
CA MET A 14 10.37 32.78 -19.31
C MET A 14 9.76 31.37 -19.45
N PHE A 15 9.57 30.86 -20.67
CA PHE A 15 8.97 29.55 -20.91
C PHE A 15 9.97 28.39 -21.01
N LEU A 16 11.26 28.62 -20.78
CA LEU A 16 12.28 27.56 -20.91
C LEU A 16 12.66 26.86 -19.59
N PHE A 17 12.06 27.24 -18.46
CA PHE A 17 12.16 26.47 -17.21
C PHE A 17 11.09 25.38 -17.19
N SER A 18 11.23 24.39 -18.07
CA SER A 18 10.54 23.12 -17.89
C SER A 18 11.27 22.37 -16.79
N CYS A 19 10.57 22.10 -15.69
CA CYS A 19 11.02 21.15 -14.68
C CYS A 19 11.22 19.82 -15.41
N LYS A 20 12.45 19.30 -15.44
CA LYS A 20 12.67 17.91 -15.85
C LYS A 20 12.17 17.06 -14.70
N ASP A 21 11.37 16.04 -14.99
CA ASP A 21 11.09 15.00 -14.01
C ASP A 21 12.43 14.38 -13.62
N ASP A 22 12.85 14.61 -12.39
CA ASP A 22 14.00 13.93 -11.82
C ASP A 22 13.65 12.44 -11.81
N GLN A 23 14.29 11.70 -12.72
CA GLN A 23 14.28 10.25 -12.68
C GLN A 23 15.04 9.88 -11.41
N VAL A 24 14.29 9.55 -10.35
CA VAL A 24 14.86 9.00 -9.13
C VAL A 24 15.42 7.63 -9.49
N GLU A 25 16.69 7.57 -9.87
CA GLU A 25 17.39 6.30 -9.95
C GLU A 25 17.49 5.74 -8.52
N PRO A 26 16.94 4.54 -8.24
CA PRO A 26 16.98 3.99 -6.90
C PRO A 26 18.45 3.75 -6.49
N SER A 27 18.83 4.33 -5.34
CA SER A 27 20.15 4.14 -4.76
C SER A 27 20.38 2.67 -4.40
N ILE A 28 21.59 2.19 -4.68
CA ILE A 28 21.97 0.77 -4.63
C ILE A 28 21.92 0.19 -3.19
N GLU A 29 21.82 1.03 -2.14
CA GLU A 29 21.82 0.58 -0.74
C GLU A 29 20.45 0.19 -0.15
N ASN A 30 19.35 0.22 -0.91
CA ASN A 30 18.07 -0.29 -0.41
C ASN A 30 17.15 -0.70 -1.57
N THR A 31 17.63 -1.62 -2.43
CA THR A 31 17.10 -1.90 -3.78
C THR A 31 15.57 -2.14 -3.84
N TYR A 32 14.94 -2.55 -2.74
CA TYR A 32 13.51 -2.86 -2.69
C TYR A 32 12.68 -2.03 -1.70
N ALA A 33 13.31 -1.19 -0.86
CA ALA A 33 12.58 -0.34 0.09
C ALA A 33 11.64 0.65 -0.62
N GLY A 34 11.96 1.06 -1.85
CA GLY A 34 11.08 1.88 -2.68
C GLY A 34 9.75 1.23 -3.05
N TYR A 35 9.65 -0.11 -3.01
CA TYR A 35 8.41 -0.85 -3.27
C TYR A 35 7.61 -1.16 -2.00
N PHE A 36 8.24 -1.08 -0.84
CA PHE A 36 7.64 -1.44 0.44
C PHE A 36 8.18 -0.54 1.55
N PRO A 37 7.84 0.77 1.54
CA PRO A 37 8.42 1.72 2.48
C PRO A 37 7.95 1.41 3.91
N LEU A 38 8.92 1.14 4.80
CA LEU A 38 8.70 0.94 6.24
C LEU A 38 9.49 1.99 7.02
N GLU A 39 8.96 3.20 7.05
CA GLU A 39 9.55 4.31 7.81
C GLU A 39 8.61 4.70 8.94
N THR A 40 9.13 4.72 10.18
CA THR A 40 8.34 5.04 11.36
C THR A 40 7.73 6.44 11.26
N GLY A 41 6.45 6.56 11.64
CA GLY A 41 5.69 7.81 11.56
C GLY A 41 5.02 8.04 10.20
N PHE A 42 5.28 7.19 9.20
CA PHE A 42 4.49 7.20 7.97
C PHE A 42 3.18 6.44 8.16
N TRP A 43 2.15 6.88 7.45
CA TRP A 43 0.87 6.20 7.43
C TRP A 43 0.26 6.20 6.03
N ILE A 44 -0.69 5.30 5.83
CA ILE A 44 -1.56 5.24 4.66
C ILE A 44 -3.01 5.22 5.13
N GLU A 45 -3.86 5.95 4.41
CA GLU A 45 -5.30 6.00 4.66
C GLU A 45 -6.08 5.49 3.45
N TYR A 46 -7.15 4.75 3.73
CA TYR A 46 -8.04 4.16 2.74
C TYR A 46 -9.48 4.56 3.05
N ASN A 47 -10.28 4.78 2.01
CA ASN A 47 -11.73 4.65 2.13
C ASN A 47 -12.06 3.20 1.81
N ALA A 48 -12.68 2.51 2.76
CA ALA A 48 -12.97 1.09 2.69
C ALA A 48 -14.48 0.83 2.80
N ASP A 49 -14.94 -0.18 2.08
CA ASP A 49 -16.29 -0.72 2.20
C ASP A 49 -16.20 -2.16 2.70
N SER A 50 -17.06 -2.53 3.64
CA SER A 50 -17.19 -3.89 4.17
C SER A 50 -18.62 -4.38 4.03
N VAL A 51 -18.77 -5.65 3.66
CA VAL A 51 -20.05 -6.34 3.54
C VAL A 51 -20.06 -7.47 4.54
N VAL A 52 -21.03 -7.46 5.45
CA VAL A 52 -21.21 -8.50 6.47
C VAL A 52 -22.51 -9.24 6.18
N HIS A 53 -22.40 -10.56 6.08
CA HIS A 53 -23.54 -11.47 6.03
C HIS A 53 -24.00 -11.75 7.46
N LEU A 54 -25.28 -11.51 7.74
CA LEU A 54 -25.85 -11.77 9.05
C LEU A 54 -26.41 -13.18 9.11
N ASP A 55 -26.26 -13.85 10.25
CA ASP A 55 -26.77 -15.20 10.52
C ASP A 55 -28.32 -15.26 10.65
N GLU A 56 -29.04 -14.27 10.11
CA GLU A 56 -30.49 -14.22 10.11
C GLU A 56 -31.02 -15.12 8.98
N ASP A 57 -31.05 -16.42 9.27
CA ASP A 57 -31.68 -17.42 8.40
C ASP A 57 -33.19 -17.13 8.27
N ASP A 58 -33.60 -16.55 7.14
CA ASP A 58 -34.99 -16.61 6.68
C ASP A 58 -35.40 -18.11 6.60
N PRO A 59 -36.63 -18.52 6.98
CA PRO A 59 -37.15 -19.88 6.80
C PRO A 59 -36.92 -20.55 5.43
N PHE A 60 -36.44 -19.81 4.42
CA PHE A 60 -36.04 -20.31 3.10
C PHE A 60 -34.53 -20.54 2.90
N ASN A 61 -33.68 -20.39 3.94
CA ASN A 61 -32.21 -20.49 3.84
C ASN A 61 -31.61 -19.58 2.75
N LEU A 62 -32.21 -18.42 2.55
CA LEU A 62 -31.66 -17.38 1.69
C LEU A 62 -30.89 -16.41 2.59
N ASP A 63 -29.58 -16.38 2.43
CA ASP A 63 -28.69 -15.39 3.02
C ASP A 63 -29.05 -14.00 2.47
N THR A 64 -30.06 -13.39 3.08
CA THR A 64 -30.73 -12.17 2.58
C THR A 64 -30.30 -10.95 3.38
N ALA A 65 -29.72 -11.15 4.55
CA ALA A 65 -29.40 -10.09 5.49
C ALA A 65 -27.94 -9.63 5.30
N ILE A 66 -27.75 -8.72 4.35
CA ILE A 66 -26.45 -8.10 4.06
C ILE A 66 -26.39 -6.72 4.70
N ARG A 67 -25.33 -6.44 5.47
CA ARG A 67 -25.00 -5.07 5.93
C ARG A 67 -23.74 -4.56 5.26
N ALA A 68 -23.84 -3.41 4.61
CA ALA A 68 -22.72 -2.69 4.07
C ALA A 68 -22.30 -1.54 5.01
N TYR A 69 -21.01 -1.38 5.22
CA TYR A 69 -20.42 -0.31 6.03
C TYR A 69 -19.29 0.36 5.24
N THR A 70 -19.36 1.68 5.11
CA THR A 70 -18.25 2.49 4.62
C THR A 70 -17.52 3.11 5.81
N PHE A 71 -16.20 3.01 5.83
CA PHE A 71 -15.36 3.61 6.86
C PHE A 71 -14.00 4.00 6.29
N GLN A 72 -13.24 4.77 7.05
CA GLN A 72 -11.85 5.07 6.74
C GLN A 72 -10.95 4.19 7.57
N LEU A 73 -9.90 3.65 6.96
CA LEU A 73 -8.86 2.87 7.61
C LEU A 73 -7.56 3.68 7.57
N ARG A 74 -6.80 3.68 8.67
CA ARG A 74 -5.41 4.16 8.71
C ARG A 74 -4.50 3.03 9.14
N GLU A 75 -3.39 2.86 8.44
CA GLU A 75 -2.28 2.00 8.85
C GLU A 75 -1.06 2.88 9.08
N GLU A 76 -0.53 2.88 10.30
CA GLU A 76 0.61 3.71 10.72
C GLU A 76 1.79 2.82 11.10
N ILE A 77 2.97 3.12 10.56
CA ILE A 77 4.23 2.47 10.94
C ILE A 77 4.65 3.03 12.31
N ASP A 78 4.36 2.28 13.37
CA ASP A 78 4.44 2.74 14.75
C ASP A 78 5.87 2.68 15.31
N SER A 79 6.50 1.51 15.22
CA SER A 79 7.80 1.28 15.85
C SER A 79 8.55 0.11 15.20
N GLY A 80 9.88 0.14 15.29
CA GLY A 80 10.75 -0.97 14.89
C GLY A 80 11.11 -1.86 16.08
N PHE A 81 11.26 -3.16 15.85
CA PHE A 81 11.63 -4.15 16.86
C PHE A 81 12.35 -5.35 16.23
N PHE A 82 13.04 -6.14 17.04
CA PHE A 82 13.55 -7.45 16.62
C PHE A 82 12.48 -8.51 16.84
N ASP A 83 12.17 -9.29 15.79
CA ASP A 83 11.21 -10.37 15.89
C ASP A 83 11.80 -11.63 16.55
N ALA A 84 10.99 -12.68 16.65
CA ALA A 84 11.39 -13.94 17.27
C ALA A 84 12.48 -14.70 16.49
N GLU A 85 12.73 -14.33 15.24
CA GLU A 85 13.79 -14.88 14.38
C GLU A 85 15.08 -14.03 14.48
N GLY A 86 15.06 -12.94 15.26
CA GLY A 86 16.18 -12.01 15.40
C GLY A 86 16.32 -11.04 14.23
N GLU A 87 15.29 -10.91 13.40
CA GLU A 87 15.27 -10.00 12.25
C GLU A 87 14.59 -8.68 12.61
N TRP A 88 15.01 -7.58 11.97
CA TRP A 88 14.37 -6.29 12.17
C TRP A 88 13.01 -6.25 11.48
N ALA A 89 11.99 -5.85 12.24
CA ALA A 89 10.60 -5.76 11.80
C ALA A 89 9.97 -4.47 12.31
N TYR A 90 8.83 -4.11 11.73
CA TYR A 90 8.06 -2.93 12.06
C TYR A 90 6.67 -3.33 12.53
N ARG A 91 6.19 -2.64 13.57
CA ARG A 91 4.80 -2.70 14.01
C ARG A 91 3.97 -1.73 13.18
N ILE A 92 2.80 -2.19 12.78
CA ILE A 92 1.81 -1.41 12.03
C ILE A 92 0.54 -1.31 12.88
N SER A 93 0.26 -0.12 13.37
CA SER A 93 -0.96 0.16 14.13
C SER A 93 -2.09 0.50 13.18
N ARG A 94 -3.21 -0.21 13.29
CA ARG A 94 -4.38 0.00 12.43
C ARG A 94 -5.50 0.66 13.20
N TYR A 95 -6.14 1.62 12.56
CA TYR A 95 -7.25 2.38 13.09
C TYR A 95 -8.37 2.48 12.08
N ARG A 96 -9.60 2.66 12.56
CA ARG A 96 -10.75 3.00 11.73
C ARG A 96 -11.50 4.20 12.26
N ARG A 97 -12.26 4.86 11.40
CA ARG A 97 -13.28 5.84 11.79
C ARG A 97 -14.42 5.85 10.78
N LEU A 98 -15.63 6.16 11.23
CA LEU A 98 -16.82 6.16 10.36
C LEU A 98 -16.91 7.41 9.48
N SER A 99 -16.30 8.52 9.90
CA SER A 99 -16.23 9.77 9.14
C SER A 99 -14.97 10.55 9.48
N ASP A 100 -14.60 11.51 8.65
CA ASP A 100 -13.44 12.38 8.81
C ASP A 100 -13.51 13.29 10.04
N THR A 101 -14.71 13.52 10.55
CA THR A 101 -15.02 14.29 11.77
C THR A 101 -14.85 13.51 13.07
N LEU A 102 -14.76 12.18 13.01
CA LEU A 102 -14.63 11.32 14.18
C LEU A 102 -13.15 11.02 14.50
N PRO A 103 -12.82 10.77 15.78
CA PRO A 103 -11.48 10.30 16.14
C PRO A 103 -11.18 8.93 15.53
N TRP A 104 -9.89 8.61 15.42
CA TRP A 104 -9.43 7.29 15.02
C TRP A 104 -9.61 6.29 16.16
N ASP A 105 -10.33 5.20 15.91
CA ASP A 105 -10.50 4.08 16.82
C ASP A 105 -9.50 2.98 16.48
N PHE A 106 -8.72 2.55 17.47
CA PHE A 106 -7.76 1.45 17.30
C PHE A 106 -8.48 0.14 16.94
N MET A 107 -7.92 -0.60 15.98
CA MET A 107 -8.43 -1.89 15.51
C MET A 107 -7.54 -3.05 15.98
N ASN A 108 -6.35 -3.14 15.42
CA ASN A 108 -5.41 -4.24 15.64
C ASN A 108 -3.97 -3.82 15.30
N LEU A 109 -3.03 -4.70 15.63
CA LEU A 109 -1.63 -4.58 15.28
C LEU A 109 -1.27 -5.62 14.24
N TRP A 110 -0.61 -5.16 13.18
CA TRP A 110 0.08 -6.01 12.23
C TRP A 110 1.58 -5.79 12.36
N THR A 111 2.38 -6.64 11.73
CA THR A 111 3.83 -6.43 11.61
C THR A 111 4.28 -6.59 10.18
N ALA A 112 5.42 -6.00 9.84
CA ALA A 112 6.01 -6.17 8.52
C ALA A 112 7.53 -6.17 8.58
N LYS A 113 8.17 -6.91 7.67
CA LYS A 113 9.62 -6.92 7.51
C LYS A 113 10.03 -7.06 6.06
N ILE A 114 11.22 -6.56 5.76
CA ILE A 114 11.90 -6.72 4.48
C ILE A 114 13.08 -7.64 4.72
N THR A 115 13.14 -8.73 3.96
CA THR A 115 14.26 -9.66 3.93
C THR A 115 14.99 -9.52 2.59
N ASN A 116 16.10 -10.24 2.41
CA ASN A 116 16.82 -10.26 1.13
C ASN A 116 15.99 -10.82 -0.04
N THR A 117 14.94 -11.59 0.23
CA THR A 117 14.18 -12.32 -0.79
C THR A 117 12.71 -11.94 -0.83
N SER A 118 12.19 -11.19 0.15
CA SER A 118 10.76 -10.88 0.23
C SER A 118 10.42 -9.71 1.16
N ALA A 119 9.32 -9.03 0.88
CA ALA A 119 8.59 -8.22 1.84
C ALA A 119 7.43 -9.04 2.41
N GLN A 120 7.31 -9.06 3.73
CA GLN A 120 6.37 -9.90 4.46
C GLN A 120 5.52 -9.05 5.39
N ARG A 121 4.24 -9.40 5.53
CA ARG A 121 3.35 -8.86 6.57
C ARG A 121 2.78 -9.99 7.41
N VAL A 122 2.60 -9.76 8.70
CA VAL A 122 1.79 -10.60 9.57
C VAL A 122 0.50 -9.86 9.85
N GLU A 123 -0.59 -10.36 9.26
CA GLU A 123 -1.93 -9.79 9.32
C GLU A 123 -2.78 -10.77 10.14
N ASP A 124 -3.30 -10.31 11.28
CA ASP A 124 -4.11 -11.14 12.20
C ASP A 124 -3.46 -12.49 12.55
N ASN A 125 -2.16 -12.45 12.84
CA ASN A 125 -1.28 -13.59 13.14
C ASN A 125 -1.00 -14.54 11.96
N ILE A 126 -1.31 -14.13 10.73
CA ILE A 126 -1.05 -14.90 9.51
C ILE A 126 0.03 -14.21 8.69
N ARG A 127 1.11 -14.93 8.37
CA ARG A 127 2.24 -14.40 7.60
C ARG A 127 1.97 -14.51 6.10
N PHE A 128 2.04 -13.39 5.40
CA PHE A 128 1.89 -13.30 3.94
C PHE A 128 3.16 -12.75 3.29
N VAL A 129 3.52 -13.31 2.13
CA VAL A 129 4.58 -12.79 1.26
C VAL A 129 3.97 -11.79 0.29
N LYS A 130 4.04 -10.50 0.63
CA LYS A 130 3.43 -9.43 -0.17
C LYS A 130 4.24 -9.11 -1.42
N LEU A 131 5.57 -9.20 -1.35
CA LEU A 131 6.47 -9.04 -2.50
C LEU A 131 7.59 -10.08 -2.44
N SER A 132 8.03 -10.56 -3.59
CA SER A 132 9.21 -11.42 -3.75
C SER A 132 10.33 -10.72 -4.52
N PHE A 133 11.55 -10.73 -3.99
CA PHE A 133 12.71 -10.05 -4.56
C PHE A 133 13.69 -11.01 -5.25
N PRO A 134 14.37 -10.61 -6.34
CA PRO A 134 14.26 -9.31 -7.02
C PRO A 134 12.89 -9.14 -7.72
N ILE A 135 12.47 -7.88 -7.91
CA ILE A 135 11.27 -7.53 -8.68
C ILE A 135 11.50 -7.88 -10.15
N ASN A 136 10.61 -8.68 -10.74
CA ASN A 136 10.71 -9.14 -12.13
C ASN A 136 9.33 -9.57 -12.64
N GLU A 137 8.89 -9.05 -13.79
CA GLU A 137 7.57 -9.36 -14.40
C GLU A 137 7.32 -10.84 -14.66
N ARG A 138 8.37 -11.65 -14.84
CA ARG A 138 8.27 -13.09 -15.09
C ARG A 138 8.28 -13.93 -13.83
N LYS A 139 8.37 -13.30 -12.65
CA LYS A 139 8.44 -13.98 -11.38
C LYS A 139 7.05 -14.21 -10.83
N THR A 140 6.78 -15.46 -10.47
CA THR A 140 5.65 -15.84 -9.63
C THR A 140 6.16 -16.29 -8.26
N TRP A 141 5.32 -16.15 -7.24
CA TRP A 141 5.59 -16.70 -5.91
C TRP A 141 4.30 -17.04 -5.18
N ASN A 142 4.35 -18.02 -4.30
CA ASN A 142 3.25 -18.34 -3.42
C ASN A 142 3.15 -17.27 -2.30
N GLY A 143 2.08 -16.48 -2.32
CA GLY A 143 1.77 -15.48 -1.29
C GLY A 143 1.54 -16.09 0.10
N ASN A 144 1.13 -17.36 0.13
CA ASN A 144 0.87 -18.15 1.32
C ASN A 144 2.02 -19.08 1.71
N ALA A 145 3.24 -18.87 1.19
CA ALA A 145 4.40 -19.73 1.41
C ALA A 145 4.77 -19.98 2.89
N PHE A 146 4.32 -19.12 3.81
CA PHE A 146 4.60 -19.22 5.25
C PHE A 146 3.33 -19.29 6.12
N ASN A 147 2.19 -19.68 5.56
CA ASN A 147 0.97 -19.86 6.32
C ASN A 147 0.23 -21.15 5.93
N TYR A 148 -0.95 -21.36 6.51
CA TYR A 148 -1.72 -22.60 6.39
C TYR A 148 -2.79 -22.56 5.30
N TYR A 149 -2.94 -21.44 4.57
CA TYR A 149 -3.85 -21.35 3.44
C TYR A 149 -3.31 -22.13 2.23
N ILE A 150 -4.21 -22.40 1.28
CA ILE A 150 -3.83 -22.98 0.00
C ILE A 150 -2.86 -22.03 -0.73
N GLU A 151 -1.96 -22.62 -1.50
CA GLU A 151 -1.05 -21.87 -2.36
C GLU A 151 -1.80 -20.88 -3.26
N GLU A 152 -1.32 -19.65 -3.26
CA GLU A 152 -1.87 -18.57 -4.05
C GLU A 152 -0.72 -17.88 -4.80
N ASP A 153 -0.72 -18.00 -6.13
CA ASP A 153 0.35 -17.45 -6.96
C ASP A 153 0.17 -15.95 -7.19
N TYR A 154 1.15 -15.17 -6.75
CA TYR A 154 1.27 -13.75 -7.02
C TYR A 154 2.27 -13.50 -8.14
N SER A 155 2.07 -12.42 -8.89
CA SER A 155 2.98 -11.94 -9.93
C SER A 155 3.00 -10.42 -9.96
N TYR A 156 4.05 -9.85 -10.53
CA TYR A 156 4.11 -8.41 -10.77
C TYR A 156 3.40 -8.02 -12.07
N ALA A 157 2.74 -6.87 -12.06
CA ALA A 157 2.19 -6.22 -13.25
C ALA A 157 2.57 -4.73 -13.26
N ASP A 158 2.73 -4.16 -14.46
CA ASP A 158 2.98 -2.73 -14.69
C ASP A 158 4.16 -2.14 -13.86
N ILE A 159 5.26 -2.89 -13.69
CA ILE A 159 6.41 -2.45 -12.90
C ILE A 159 7.17 -1.31 -13.60
N HIS A 160 7.74 -0.41 -12.79
CA HIS A 160 8.50 0.77 -13.25
C HIS A 160 7.70 1.74 -14.15
N GLN A 161 6.38 1.57 -14.24
CA GLN A 161 5.50 2.52 -14.91
C GLN A 161 5.04 3.58 -13.91
N PRO A 162 4.91 4.85 -14.32
CA PRO A 162 4.28 5.87 -13.48
C PRO A 162 2.83 5.46 -13.18
N PHE A 163 2.42 5.61 -11.93
CA PHE A 163 1.06 5.29 -11.51
C PHE A 163 0.05 6.15 -12.30
N SER A 164 -0.72 5.53 -13.18
CA SER A 164 -1.89 6.13 -13.81
C SER A 164 -3.12 5.68 -13.03
N ARG A 165 -3.89 6.62 -12.47
CA ARG A 165 -5.07 6.35 -11.62
C ARG A 165 -6.02 5.33 -12.28
N ARG A 166 -5.87 4.06 -11.95
CA ARG A 166 -6.96 3.08 -11.91
C ARG A 166 -7.33 2.93 -10.44
N LEU A 167 -8.63 2.94 -10.14
CA LEU A 167 -9.12 2.68 -8.79
C LEU A 167 -8.44 1.41 -8.24
N PHE A 168 -7.70 1.55 -7.15
CA PHE A 168 -7.14 0.42 -6.43
C PHE A 168 -8.16 0.03 -5.36
N PHE A 169 -8.87 -1.08 -5.59
CA PHE A 169 -9.71 -1.68 -4.56
C PHE A 169 -8.83 -2.64 -3.78
N LEU A 170 -8.49 -2.28 -2.53
CA LEU A 170 -7.97 -3.25 -1.57
C LEU A 170 -9.20 -3.99 -1.03
N ILE A 171 -9.42 -5.20 -1.51
CA ILE A 171 -10.38 -6.10 -0.85
C ILE A 171 -9.69 -6.56 0.43
N LEU A 172 -10.12 -6.01 1.56
CA LEU A 172 -9.81 -6.58 2.86
C LEU A 172 -10.66 -7.85 2.98
N GLN A 173 -10.03 -9.02 2.78
CA GLN A 173 -10.63 -10.32 3.14
C GLN A 173 -10.63 -10.51 4.66
#